data_AF-A0A8J6QP87-F1
#
_entry.id   AF-A0A8J6QP87-F1
#
_cell.length_a   1.000
_cell.length_b   1.000
_cell.length_c   1.000
_cell.angle_alpha   90.00
_cell.angle_beta   90.00
_cell.angle_gamma   90.00
#
_symmetry.space_group_name_H-M   'P 1'
#
loop_
_entity.id
_entity.type
_entity.pdbx_description
1 polymer ?
#
loop_
_entity_poly.entity_id
_entity_poly.type
_entity_poly.pdbx_seq_one_letter_code
_entity_poly.pdbx_strand_id
1 'polypeptide(L)'
;MVALDQPRASKPSGFGLFTRIVYIHQALSLAFFIAALRVFPRLGFEQLVLPHGLGIALSVAVLLAVFGVSSRHSLKALGWLRVILWISVIKILVVQLWLISKGELELAAYVRGMLINELIAIPLAIYWSRPVHRVYLASFRRSSGPS
;
A
#
# COMPACT_ATOMS: atom_id res chain seq x y z
N MET A 1 9.27 -30.82 -31.38
CA MET A 1 9.50 -29.55 -30.64
C MET A 1 9.00 -29.78 -29.21
N VAL A 2 9.91 -29.96 -28.25
CA VAL A 2 9.55 -30.19 -26.85
C VAL A 2 9.16 -28.84 -26.25
N ALA A 3 7.88 -28.67 -25.91
CA ALA A 3 7.46 -27.60 -25.02
C ALA A 3 8.11 -27.87 -23.66
N LEU A 4 9.23 -27.18 -23.38
CA LEU A 4 9.75 -27.13 -22.03
C LEU A 4 8.74 -26.35 -21.21
N ASP A 5 7.86 -27.06 -20.51
CA ASP A 5 7.07 -26.53 -19.41
C ASP A 5 8.05 -25.96 -18.39
N GLN A 6 8.40 -24.67 -18.54
CA GLN A 6 9.26 -24.00 -17.59
C GLN A 6 8.55 -24.04 -16.24
N PRO A 7 9.16 -24.64 -15.20
CA PRO A 7 8.51 -24.77 -13.91
C PRO A 7 8.12 -23.39 -13.38
N ARG A 8 6.91 -23.29 -12.82
CA ARG A 8 6.42 -22.05 -12.20
C ARG A 8 7.46 -21.55 -11.21
N ALA A 9 7.75 -20.26 -11.27
CA ALA A 9 8.68 -19.65 -10.33
C ALA A 9 8.13 -19.80 -8.90
N SER A 10 9.03 -20.02 -7.94
CA SER A 10 8.65 -20.18 -6.55
C SER A 10 7.96 -18.91 -6.03
N LYS A 11 6.97 -19.11 -5.15
CA LYS A 11 6.26 -18.00 -4.51
C LYS A 11 7.26 -17.19 -3.67
N PRO A 12 7.27 -15.84 -3.78
CA PRO A 12 8.17 -15.03 -2.98
C PRO A 12 7.98 -15.29 -1.48
N SER A 13 9.09 -15.36 -0.75
CA SER A 13 9.05 -15.54 0.71
C SER A 13 8.19 -14.46 1.35
N GLY A 14 7.30 -14.85 2.26
CA GLY A 14 6.40 -13.93 2.96
C GLY A 14 5.22 -13.38 2.14
N PHE A 15 5.00 -13.81 0.89
CA PHE A 15 4.00 -13.19 0.01
C PHE A 15 2.59 -13.18 0.60
N GLY A 16 2.17 -14.29 1.23
CA GLY A 16 0.88 -14.36 1.91
C GLY A 16 0.80 -13.47 3.16
N LEU A 17 1.89 -13.41 3.93
CA LEU A 17 1.98 -12.58 5.15
C LEU A 17 1.90 -11.09 4.81
N PHE A 18 2.73 -10.61 3.88
CA PHE A 18 2.74 -9.20 3.49
C PHE A 18 1.45 -8.78 2.79
N THR A 19 0.81 -9.68 2.04
CA THR A 19 -0.54 -9.43 1.51
C THR A 19 -1.55 -9.23 2.63
N ARG A 20 -1.55 -10.09 3.66
CA ARG A 20 -2.43 -9.95 4.83
C ARG A 20 -2.15 -8.68 5.62
N ILE A 21 -0.87 -8.34 5.82
CA ILE A 21 -0.47 -7.08 6.49
C ILE A 21 -1.05 -5.88 5.75
N VAL A 22 -0.97 -5.83 4.41
CA VAL A 22 -1.59 -4.74 3.65
C VAL A 22 -3.09 -4.68 3.91
N TYR A 23 -3.81 -5.80 3.82
CA TYR A 23 -5.26 -5.80 4.04
C TYR A 23 -5.64 -5.34 5.45
N ILE A 24 -4.98 -5.85 6.48
CA ILE A 24 -5.24 -5.49 7.88
C ILE A 24 -4.92 -4.02 8.10
N HIS A 25 -3.77 -3.56 7.60
CA HIS A 25 -3.35 -2.16 7.74
C HIS A 25 -4.36 -1.21 7.09
N GLN A 26 -4.78 -1.48 5.85
CA GLN A 26 -5.76 -0.63 5.16
C GLN A 26 -7.14 -0.67 5.83
N ALA A 27 -7.57 -1.83 6.35
CA ALA A 27 -8.82 -1.94 7.10
C ALA A 27 -8.79 -1.11 8.39
N LEU A 28 -7.69 -1.18 9.15
CA LEU A 28 -7.50 -0.38 10.36
C LEU A 28 -7.43 1.12 10.03
N SER A 29 -6.66 1.51 9.01
CA SER A 29 -6.56 2.91 8.57
C SER A 29 -7.94 3.47 8.18
N LEU A 30 -8.75 2.71 7.46
CA LEU A 30 -10.10 3.12 7.09
C LEU A 30 -11.03 3.20 8.31
N ALA A 31 -10.94 2.25 9.24
CA ALA A 31 -11.75 2.24 10.47
C ALA A 31 -11.43 3.45 11.36
N PHE A 32 -10.14 3.74 11.59
CA PHE A 32 -9.71 4.94 12.31
C PHE A 32 -10.18 6.22 11.62
N PHE A 33 -10.12 6.25 10.30
CA PHE A 33 -10.58 7.39 9.52
C PHE A 33 -12.09 7.64 9.66
N ILE A 34 -12.91 6.60 9.51
CA ILE A 34 -14.37 6.70 9.70
C ILE A 34 -14.70 7.13 11.14
N ALA A 35 -13.98 6.61 12.13
CA ALA A 35 -14.14 7.01 13.52
C ALA A 35 -13.80 8.50 13.72
N ALA A 36 -12.71 8.99 13.13
CA ALA A 36 -12.31 10.40 13.21
C ALA A 36 -13.35 11.34 12.59
N LEU A 37 -13.93 10.98 11.43
CA LEU A 37 -15.01 11.74 10.80
C LEU A 37 -16.25 11.87 11.69
N ARG A 38 -16.57 10.84 12.48
CA ARG A 38 -17.72 10.83 13.39
C ARG A 38 -17.50 11.73 14.61
N VAL A 39 -16.26 11.86 15.08
CA VAL A 39 -15.91 12.59 16.32
C VAL A 39 -15.65 14.08 16.09
N PHE A 40 -15.13 14.47 14.93
CA PHE A 40 -14.79 15.87 14.62
C PHE A 40 -15.62 16.48 13.46
N PRO A 41 -16.96 16.51 13.54
CA PRO A 41 -17.79 17.08 12.48
C PRO A 41 -17.66 18.61 12.33
N ARG A 42 -17.09 19.29 13.35
CA ARG A 42 -16.97 20.76 13.42
C ARG A 42 -15.74 21.34 12.72
N LEU A 43 -14.67 20.55 12.54
CA LEU A 43 -13.55 20.94 11.69
C LEU A 43 -14.02 20.73 10.26
N GLY A 44 -14.42 21.81 9.59
CA GLY A 44 -15.24 21.77 8.39
C GLY A 44 -14.76 20.81 7.32
N PHE A 45 -15.74 20.26 6.58
CA PHE A 45 -15.56 19.38 5.43
C PHE A 45 -14.43 19.88 4.51
N GLU A 46 -14.29 21.18 4.28
CA GLU A 46 -13.28 21.73 3.38
C GLU A 46 -11.81 21.64 3.87
N GLN A 47 -11.54 21.73 5.18
CA GLN A 47 -10.16 21.66 5.70
C GLN A 47 -9.70 20.21 5.88
N LEU A 48 -10.62 19.26 6.05
CA LEU A 48 -10.28 17.85 6.16
C LEU A 48 -10.38 17.08 4.83
N VAL A 49 -11.31 17.39 3.93
CA VAL A 49 -11.63 16.51 2.79
C VAL A 49 -10.47 16.30 1.81
N LEU A 50 -9.65 17.30 1.55
CA LEU A 50 -8.58 17.15 0.55
C LEU A 50 -7.44 16.21 1.03
N PRO A 51 -6.79 16.44 2.20
CA PRO A 51 -5.74 15.54 2.68
C PRO A 51 -6.27 14.16 3.12
N HIS A 52 -7.53 14.10 3.57
CA HIS A 52 -8.15 12.86 4.04
C HIS A 52 -8.76 12.03 2.89
N GLY A 53 -9.41 12.66 1.92
CA GLY A 53 -9.93 12.02 0.71
C GLY A 53 -8.80 11.42 -0.13
N LEU A 54 -7.65 12.09 -0.20
CA LEU A 54 -6.44 11.52 -0.79
C LEU A 54 -5.97 10.26 -0.03
N GLY A 55 -6.12 10.25 1.30
CA GLY A 55 -5.84 9.07 2.13
C GLY A 55 -6.72 7.87 1.75
N ILE A 56 -8.03 8.07 1.65
CA ILE A 56 -9.00 7.03 1.24
C ILE A 56 -8.67 6.52 -0.16
N ALA A 57 -8.46 7.44 -1.11
CA ALA A 57 -8.16 7.10 -2.49
C ALA A 57 -6.89 6.23 -2.59
N LEU A 58 -5.84 6.60 -1.85
CA LEU A 58 -4.62 5.81 -1.78
C LEU A 58 -4.87 4.43 -1.13
N SER A 59 -5.60 4.37 -0.02
CA SER A 59 -5.94 3.10 0.64
C SER A 59 -6.69 2.14 -0.27
N VAL A 60 -7.72 2.63 -0.98
CA VAL A 60 -8.49 1.86 -1.95
C VAL A 60 -7.61 1.44 -3.13
N ALA A 61 -6.77 2.34 -3.65
CA ALA A 61 -5.87 2.03 -4.75
C ALA A 61 -4.85 0.94 -4.37
N VAL A 62 -4.30 0.97 -3.15
CA VAL A 62 -3.42 -0.09 -2.62
C VAL A 62 -4.18 -1.42 -2.54
N LEU A 63 -5.40 -1.43 -2.03
CA LEU A 63 -6.23 -2.65 -1.95
C LEU A 63 -6.48 -3.26 -3.32
N LEU A 64 -6.89 -2.44 -4.30
CA LEU A 64 -7.13 -2.89 -5.67
C LEU A 64 -5.86 -3.42 -6.33
N ALA A 65 -4.73 -2.74 -6.12
CA ALA A 65 -3.45 -3.15 -6.67
C ALA A 65 -2.95 -4.47 -6.05
N VAL A 66 -3.06 -4.63 -4.73
CA VAL A 66 -2.72 -5.90 -4.04
C VAL A 66 -3.63 -7.03 -4.49
N PHE A 67 -4.95 -6.79 -4.61
CA PHE A 67 -5.87 -7.78 -5.14
C PHE A 67 -5.52 -8.21 -6.57
N GLY A 68 -5.15 -7.25 -7.42
CA GLY A 68 -4.68 -7.52 -8.78
C GLY A 68 -3.39 -8.36 -8.82
N VAL A 69 -2.51 -8.17 -7.84
CA VAL A 69 -1.27 -8.96 -7.70
C VAL A 69 -1.53 -10.35 -7.12
N SER A 70 -2.35 -10.45 -6.07
CA SER A 70 -2.59 -11.69 -5.33
C SER A 70 -3.52 -12.65 -6.07
N SER A 71 -4.57 -12.12 -6.69
CA SER A 71 -5.69 -12.91 -7.22
C SER A 71 -5.67 -12.99 -8.74
N ARG A 72 -5.20 -11.93 -9.42
CA ARG A 72 -5.12 -11.87 -10.90
C ARG A 72 -3.71 -12.03 -11.46
N HIS A 73 -2.72 -12.18 -10.59
CA HIS A 73 -1.31 -12.31 -10.95
C HIS A 73 -0.81 -11.23 -11.95
N SER A 74 -1.33 -10.01 -11.85
CA SER A 74 -1.12 -8.96 -12.86
C SER A 74 0.19 -8.19 -12.64
N LEU A 75 1.05 -8.20 -13.66
CA LEU A 75 2.28 -7.38 -13.68
C LEU A 75 1.98 -5.88 -13.69
N LYS A 76 0.89 -5.45 -14.34
CA LYS A 76 0.47 -4.05 -14.32
C LYS A 76 0.05 -3.63 -12.91
N ALA A 77 -0.67 -4.50 -12.20
CA ALA A 77 -1.06 -4.26 -10.82
C ALA A 77 0.17 -4.17 -9.89
N LEU A 78 1.21 -4.99 -10.12
CA LEU A 78 2.47 -4.88 -9.38
C LEU A 78 3.18 -3.54 -9.64
N GLY A 79 3.17 -3.06 -10.89
CA GLY A 79 3.70 -1.73 -11.23
C GLY A 79 2.99 -0.62 -10.47
N TRP A 80 1.66 -0.58 -10.55
CA TRP A 80 0.85 0.39 -9.81
C TRP A 80 1.01 0.28 -8.30
N LEU A 81 1.05 -0.93 -7.76
CA LEU A 81 1.25 -1.16 -6.33
C LEU A 81 2.55 -0.50 -5.84
N ARG A 82 3.65 -0.64 -6.59
CA ARG A 82 4.92 -0.01 -6.24
C ARG A 82 4.83 1.50 -6.24
N VAL A 83 4.25 2.08 -7.30
CA VAL A 83 4.09 3.53 -7.42
C VAL A 83 3.25 4.07 -6.26
N ILE A 84 2.11 3.45 -5.98
CA ILE A 84 1.19 3.90 -4.92
C ILE A 84 1.85 3.78 -3.55
N LEU A 85 2.52 2.66 -3.24
CA LEU A 85 3.22 2.47 -1.96
C LEU A 85 4.30 3.54 -1.72
N TRP A 86 5.11 3.85 -2.75
CA TRP A 86 6.13 4.90 -2.63
C TRP A 86 5.52 6.30 -2.52
N ILE A 87 4.44 6.59 -3.25
CA ILE A 87 3.68 7.84 -3.08
C ILE A 87 3.15 7.96 -1.64
N SER A 88 2.64 6.87 -1.07
CA SER A 88 2.17 6.86 0.32
C SER A 88 3.30 7.16 1.32
N VAL A 89 4.50 6.58 1.13
CA VAL A 89 5.68 6.87 1.96
C VAL A 89 6.07 8.35 1.85
N ILE A 90 6.17 8.89 0.64
CA ILE A 90 6.51 10.31 0.41
C ILE A 90 5.47 11.23 1.05
N LYS A 91 4.17 10.93 0.91
CA LYS A 91 3.10 11.70 1.55
C LYS A 91 3.30 11.77 3.06
N ILE A 92 3.57 10.64 3.71
CA ILE A 92 3.76 10.59 5.17
C ILE A 92 4.95 11.46 5.58
N LEU A 93 6.08 11.36 4.87
CA LEU A 93 7.26 12.19 5.13
C LEU A 93 6.96 13.69 4.97
N VAL A 94 6.28 14.10 3.90
CA VAL A 94 5.92 15.51 3.66
C VAL A 94 5.01 16.05 4.77
N VAL A 95 4.01 15.29 5.20
CA VAL A 95 3.10 15.71 6.27
C VAL A 95 3.84 15.78 7.62
N GLN A 96 4.75 14.85 7.92
CA GLN A 96 5.58 14.94 9.12
C GLN A 96 6.44 16.21 9.13
N LEU A 97 7.16 16.49 8.04
CA LEU A 97 8.00 17.69 7.92
C LEU A 97 7.18 18.98 8.05
N TRP A 98 6.00 19.01 7.44
CA TRP A 98 5.09 20.14 7.55
C TRP A 98 4.63 20.36 9.00
N LEU A 99 4.29 19.30 9.72
CA LEU A 99 3.84 19.41 11.12
C LEU A 99 4.99 19.81 12.06
N ILE A 100 6.19 19.27 11.85
CA ILE A 100 7.39 19.69 12.60
C ILE A 100 7.61 21.20 12.42
N SER A 101 7.41 21.73 11.19
CA SER A 101 7.57 23.15 10.91
C SER A 101 6.54 24.06 11.64
N LYS A 102 5.42 23.49 12.10
CA LYS A 102 4.34 24.22 12.80
C LYS A 102 4.51 24.25 14.33
N GLY A 103 5.38 23.42 14.91
CA GLY A 103 5.75 23.50 16.32
C GLY A 103 4.64 23.23 17.34
N GLU A 104 3.54 22.57 16.96
CA GLU A 104 2.40 22.35 17.86
C GLU A 104 2.65 21.20 18.86
N LEU A 105 2.02 21.24 20.04
CA LEU A 105 2.19 20.24 21.12
C LEU A 105 1.38 18.94 20.91
N GLU A 106 0.30 18.98 20.12
CA GLU A 106 -0.42 17.76 19.69
C GLU A 106 0.38 16.91 18.68
N LEU A 107 1.50 17.47 18.20
CA LEU A 107 2.47 16.83 17.31
C LEU A 107 3.00 15.51 17.87
N ALA A 108 3.20 15.37 19.18
CA ALA A 108 3.83 14.16 19.72
C ALA A 108 2.99 12.89 19.52
N ALA A 109 1.67 12.97 19.73
CA ALA A 109 0.77 11.83 19.51
C ALA A 109 0.58 11.54 18.02
N TYR A 110 0.44 12.60 17.22
CA TYR A 110 0.27 12.48 15.77
C TYR A 110 1.54 11.95 15.08
N VAL A 111 2.72 12.47 15.43
CA VAL A 111 4.03 12.00 14.94
C VAL A 111 4.29 10.55 15.36
N ARG A 112 3.93 10.14 16.58
CA ARG A 112 3.98 8.72 16.97
C ARG A 112 3.11 7.84 16.07
N GLY A 113 1.89 8.28 15.78
CA GLY A 113 1.00 7.58 14.84
C GLY A 113 1.58 7.49 13.43
N MET A 114 2.20 8.57 12.92
CA MET A 114 2.85 8.58 11.62
C MET A 114 4.10 7.70 11.56
N LEU A 115 4.91 7.67 12.62
CA LEU A 115 6.08 6.79 12.72
C LEU A 115 5.67 5.32 12.68
N ILE A 116 4.60 4.93 13.39
CA ILE A 116 4.04 3.57 13.32
C ILE A 116 3.58 3.26 11.87
N ASN A 117 2.97 4.25 11.22
CA ASN A 117 2.54 4.12 9.83
C ASN A 117 3.74 3.91 8.88
N GLU A 118 4.84 4.63 9.08
CA GLU A 118 6.09 4.47 8.33
C GLU A 118 6.78 3.13 8.56
N LEU A 119 6.81 2.66 9.81
CA LEU A 119 7.34 1.34 10.16
C LEU A 119 6.62 0.20 9.44
N ILE A 120 5.38 0.42 8.97
CA ILE A 120 4.64 -0.54 8.15
C ILE A 120 4.80 -0.23 6.66
N ALA A 121 4.64 1.03 6.27
CA ALA A 121 4.62 1.47 4.87
C ALA A 121 5.98 1.27 4.16
N ILE A 122 7.10 1.60 4.82
CA ILE A 122 8.43 1.50 4.22
C ILE A 122 8.82 0.03 3.97
N PRO A 123 8.72 -0.90 4.94
CA PRO A 123 8.99 -2.31 4.68
C PRO A 123 8.09 -2.91 3.61
N LEU A 124 6.81 -2.51 3.55
CA LEU A 124 5.90 -2.92 2.50
C LEU A 124 6.34 -2.43 1.11
N ALA A 125 6.68 -1.14 0.99
CA ALA A 125 7.17 -0.56 -0.26
C ALA A 125 8.45 -1.27 -0.74
N ILE A 126 9.39 -1.51 0.16
CA ILE A 126 10.63 -2.24 -0.13
C ILE A 126 10.32 -3.67 -0.57
N TYR A 127 9.48 -4.38 0.18
CA TYR A 127 9.10 -5.77 -0.10
C TYR A 127 8.51 -5.93 -1.51
N TRP A 128 7.49 -5.14 -1.85
CA TRP A 128 6.79 -5.20 -3.14
C TRP A 128 7.62 -4.67 -4.31
N SER A 129 8.67 -3.89 -4.03
CA SER A 129 9.63 -3.42 -5.04
C SER A 129 10.62 -4.50 -5.50
N ARG A 130 10.79 -5.59 -4.73
CA ARG A 130 11.77 -6.64 -5.05
C ARG A 130 11.51 -7.30 -6.42
N PRO A 131 12.55 -7.60 -7.21
CA PRO A 131 12.42 -8.16 -8.56
C PRO A 131 11.80 -9.56 -8.58
N VAL A 132 11.95 -10.33 -7.50
CA VAL A 132 11.38 -11.69 -7.36
C VAL A 132 9.87 -11.74 -7.60
N HIS A 133 9.14 -10.68 -7.27
CA HIS A 133 7.70 -10.59 -7.52
C HIS A 133 7.38 -10.51 -9.01
N ARG A 134 8.21 -9.80 -9.79
CA ARG A 134 8.06 -9.71 -11.25
C ARG A 134 8.31 -11.07 -11.90
N VAL A 135 9.36 -11.77 -11.45
CA VAL A 135 9.70 -13.12 -11.94
C VAL A 135 8.58 -14.10 -11.63
N TYR A 136 8.07 -14.08 -10.39
CA TYR A 136 6.95 -14.90 -9.97
C TYR A 136 5.70 -14.68 -10.82
N LEU A 137 5.23 -13.45 -10.94
CA LEU A 137 4.02 -13.12 -11.71
C LEU A 137 4.18 -13.38 -13.21
N ALA A 138 5.36 -13.11 -13.77
CA ALA A 138 5.63 -13.40 -15.19
C ALA A 138 5.60 -14.90 -15.50
N SER A 139 5.89 -15.78 -14.53
CA SER A 139 5.82 -17.22 -14.74
C SER A 139 4.40 -17.72 -15.01
N PHE A 140 3.38 -17.08 -14.43
CA PHE A 140 1.97 -17.42 -14.69
C PHE A 140 1.59 -17.12 -16.14
N ARG A 141 2.05 -15.98 -16.69
CA ARG A 141 1.76 -15.60 -18.07
C ARG A 141 2.39 -16.56 -19.10
N ARG A 142 3.54 -17.17 -18.78
CA ARG A 142 4.18 -18.18 -19.63
C ARG A 142 3.47 -19.52 -19.59
N SER A 143 2.91 -19.91 -18.43
CA SER A 143 2.13 -21.13 -18.29
C SER A 143 0.71 -21.07 -18.90
N SER A 144 0.30 -19.91 -19.43
CA SER A 144 -1.03 -19.67 -20.01
C SER A 144 -0.98 -19.38 -21.51
N GLY A 145 0.12 -19.72 -22.20
CA GLY A 145 0.23 -19.60 -23.66
C GLY A 145 -0.78 -20.52 -24.38
N PRO A 146 -1.28 -20.13 -25.56
CA PRO A 146 -2.34 -20.85 -26.25
C PRO A 146 -1.85 -22.24 -26.69
N SER A 147 -2.58 -23.26 -26.26
CA SER A 147 -2.62 -24.59 -26.88
C SER A 147 -3.41 -24.54 -28.19
#